data_AF-A0A813G6X7-F1
#
_entry.id   AF-A0A813G6X7-F1
#
_cell.length_a   1.000
_cell.length_b   1.000
_cell.length_c   1.000
_cell.angle_alpha   90.00
_cell.angle_beta   90.00
_cell.angle_gamma   90.00
#
_symmetry.space_group_name_H-M   'P 1'
#
loop_
_entity.id
_entity.type
_entity.pdbx_description
1 polymer ?
#
loop_
_entity_poly.entity_id
_entity_poly.type
_entity_poly.pdbx_seq_one_letter_code
_entity_poly.pdbx_strand_id
1 'polypeptide(L)'
;MALYKPSKKTPAEEEAEEKHAPQAAGQVPRRVPQRGTWEPEEATVTLLSQRPEGSHAAGDDLLILTNSFVKASSSGAASSAGAIQELCLALRHGGHDAAEVACSAGAVEASVSLLKSSSSSSSALLPETMEVLWLLIDDYDSCQRLIRSGGHNSLLRLVREHGPKDALVSTAAFRLMAETLYSEANGSELWMESFDPQLLIEALEWAVNYEPPP
;
A
#
# COMPACT_ATOMS: atom_id res chain seq x y z
N MET A 1 38.97 11.24 39.79
CA MET A 1 37.99 12.29 39.46
C MET A 1 38.74 13.47 38.88
N ALA A 2 38.81 13.57 37.56
CA ALA A 2 39.50 14.65 36.86
C ALA A 2 38.48 15.73 36.46
N LEU A 3 38.71 16.95 36.92
CA LEU A 3 37.89 18.14 36.67
C LEU A 3 38.11 18.64 35.24
N TYR A 4 37.05 18.58 34.43
CA TYR A 4 37.00 19.11 33.08
C TYR A 4 36.93 20.65 33.13
N LYS A 5 37.90 21.33 32.52
CA LYS A 5 37.88 22.79 32.34
C LYS A 5 37.34 23.14 30.94
N PRO A 6 36.30 23.97 30.82
CA PRO A 6 35.82 24.42 29.51
C PRO A 6 36.77 25.45 28.91
N SER A 7 37.16 25.21 27.65
CA SER A 7 37.99 26.11 26.86
C SER A 7 37.17 27.29 26.37
N LYS A 8 37.62 28.52 26.65
CA LYS A 8 37.00 29.75 26.16
C LYS A 8 37.36 29.93 24.68
N LYS A 9 36.36 29.82 23.80
CA LYS A 9 36.46 30.25 22.40
C LYS A 9 36.53 31.78 22.33
N THR A 10 37.52 32.28 21.61
CA THR A 10 37.74 33.70 21.29
C THR A 10 36.84 34.16 20.13
N PRO A 11 36.30 35.40 20.17
CA PRO A 11 35.35 35.93 19.18
C PRO A 11 36.07 36.64 18.02
N ALA A 12 36.92 35.94 17.27
CA ALA A 12 37.70 36.56 16.19
C ALA A 12 37.82 35.71 14.91
N GLU A 13 37.05 34.64 14.76
CA GLU A 13 37.04 33.78 13.56
C GLU A 13 35.60 33.56 13.03
N GLU A 14 34.76 34.59 13.07
CA GLU A 14 33.36 34.52 12.60
C GLU A 14 33.11 35.35 11.31
N GLU A 15 34.15 35.74 10.57
CA GLU A 15 33.98 36.59 9.36
C GLU A 15 34.75 36.14 8.11
N ALA A 16 35.20 34.88 8.01
CA ALA A 16 35.96 34.43 6.84
C ALA A 16 35.57 33.06 6.29
N GLU A 17 34.27 32.73 6.26
CA GLU A 17 33.81 31.54 5.54
C GLU A 17 32.41 31.74 4.90
N GLU A 18 32.22 32.88 4.24
CA GLU A 18 31.09 33.12 3.35
C GLU A 18 31.60 33.35 1.93
N LYS A 19 32.01 32.27 1.24
CA LYS A 19 32.17 32.21 -0.22
C LYS A 19 32.45 30.78 -0.66
N HIS A 20 31.38 30.06 -1.01
CA HIS A 20 31.24 29.16 -2.16
C HIS A 20 30.11 28.17 -1.88
N ALA A 21 28.87 28.66 -1.96
CA ALA A 21 27.73 27.79 -2.16
C ALA A 21 27.84 27.17 -3.59
N PRO A 22 27.73 25.84 -3.75
CA PRO A 22 27.64 25.24 -5.07
C PRO A 22 26.33 25.68 -5.73
N GLN A 23 26.46 26.57 -6.70
CA GLN A 23 25.39 27.10 -7.53
C GLN A 23 24.98 26.04 -8.56
N ALA A 24 24.31 24.99 -8.11
CA ALA A 24 23.72 23.96 -8.96
C ALA A 24 22.32 23.57 -8.44
N ALA A 25 21.54 24.55 -7.99
CA ALA A 25 20.09 24.40 -7.97
C ALA A 25 19.62 24.52 -9.44
N GLY A 26 19.49 23.37 -10.10
CA GLY A 26 18.84 23.29 -11.41
C GLY A 26 17.52 24.08 -11.34
N GLN A 27 17.36 25.03 -12.26
CA GLN A 27 16.16 25.82 -12.35
C GLN A 27 14.97 24.88 -12.49
N VAL A 28 14.12 24.80 -11.46
CA VAL A 28 12.81 24.15 -11.56
C VAL A 28 12.10 24.83 -12.73
N PRO A 29 11.68 24.08 -13.78
CA PRO A 29 11.00 24.65 -14.92
C PRO A 29 9.78 25.43 -14.44
N ARG A 30 9.83 26.76 -14.55
CA ARG A 30 8.77 27.68 -14.06
C ARG A 30 7.44 27.52 -14.80
N ARG A 31 7.39 26.70 -15.84
CA ARG A 31 6.18 26.38 -16.59
C ARG A 31 6.25 24.94 -17.04
N VAL A 32 5.54 24.07 -16.32
CA VAL A 32 5.04 22.84 -16.93
C VAL A 32 4.18 23.30 -18.10
N PRO A 33 4.45 22.90 -19.36
CA PRO A 33 3.55 23.19 -20.46
C PRO A 33 2.16 22.71 -20.03
N GLN A 34 1.13 23.53 -20.24
CA GLN A 34 -0.25 23.10 -20.05
C GLN A 34 -0.46 21.92 -21.00
N ARG A 35 -0.22 20.69 -20.50
CA ARG A 35 -0.79 19.49 -21.10
C ARG A 35 -2.27 19.79 -21.20
N GLY A 36 -2.85 19.52 -22.37
CA GLY A 36 -4.29 19.63 -22.57
C GLY A 36 -5.01 19.03 -21.36
N THR A 37 -6.19 19.58 -21.06
CA THR A 37 -7.11 19.03 -20.08
C THR A 37 -6.99 17.51 -20.12
N TRP A 38 -6.51 16.93 -19.02
CA TRP A 38 -6.48 15.50 -18.88
C TRP A 38 -7.94 15.07 -18.97
N GLU A 39 -8.32 14.60 -20.14
CA GLU A 39 -9.55 13.85 -20.33
C GLU A 39 -9.21 12.50 -19.72
N PRO A 40 -9.77 12.12 -18.55
CA PRO A 40 -9.67 10.73 -18.13
C PRO A 40 -10.06 9.90 -19.36
N GLU A 41 -9.20 9.00 -19.81
CA GLU A 41 -9.69 7.93 -20.63
C GLU A 41 -10.83 7.32 -19.82
N GLU A 42 -12.06 7.48 -20.31
CA GLU A 42 -13.20 6.69 -19.90
C GLU A 42 -12.89 5.26 -20.36
N ALA A 43 -11.87 4.66 -19.75
CA ALA A 43 -11.79 3.23 -19.60
C ALA A 43 -13.09 2.92 -18.89
N THR A 44 -14.05 2.46 -19.68
CA THR A 44 -15.32 1.90 -19.25
C THR A 44 -14.97 0.72 -18.34
N VAL A 45 -14.58 1.01 -17.10
CA VAL A 45 -14.67 0.07 -16.01
C VAL A 45 -16.15 -0.18 -15.97
N THR A 46 -16.55 -1.30 -16.58
CA THR A 46 -17.90 -1.81 -16.51
C THR A 46 -18.07 -2.22 -15.06
N LEU A 47 -18.27 -1.21 -14.21
CA LEU A 47 -18.61 -1.34 -12.81
C LEU A 47 -19.90 -2.13 -12.82
N LEU A 48 -19.79 -3.36 -12.33
CA LEU A 48 -20.87 -4.27 -12.02
C LEU A 48 -21.76 -3.67 -10.91
N SER A 49 -22.32 -2.48 -11.12
CA SER A 49 -23.21 -1.77 -10.20
C SER A 49 -24.67 -2.18 -10.43
N GLN A 50 -24.92 -3.45 -10.72
CA GLN A 50 -26.24 -4.02 -10.47
C GLN A 50 -26.23 -4.58 -9.05
N ARG A 51 -26.43 -3.68 -8.08
CA ARG A 51 -26.70 -4.02 -6.69
C ARG A 51 -28.07 -4.71 -6.65
N PRO A 52 -28.18 -6.01 -6.33
CA PRO A 52 -29.48 -6.62 -6.11
C PRO A 52 -30.07 -6.00 -4.83
N GLU A 53 -31.01 -5.07 -5.00
CA GLU A 53 -31.79 -4.51 -3.90
C GLU A 53 -32.63 -5.64 -3.29
N GLY A 54 -32.22 -6.18 -2.14
CA GLY A 54 -33.06 -7.11 -1.38
C GLY A 54 -32.39 -8.13 -0.46
N SER A 55 -31.06 -8.29 -0.46
CA SER A 55 -30.43 -9.29 0.42
C SER A 55 -30.00 -8.71 1.77
N HIS A 56 -30.95 -8.58 2.70
CA HIS A 56 -30.67 -8.26 4.12
C HIS A 56 -30.19 -9.49 4.93
N ALA A 57 -29.89 -10.62 4.30
CA ALA A 57 -29.40 -11.83 4.95
C ALA A 57 -27.86 -11.90 5.08
N ALA A 58 -27.12 -10.87 4.65
CA ALA A 58 -25.71 -11.00 4.31
C ALA A 58 -24.69 -10.87 5.47
N GLY A 59 -25.11 -10.46 6.67
CA GLY A 59 -24.19 -10.20 7.79
C GLY A 59 -23.58 -11.47 8.40
N ASP A 60 -24.44 -12.43 8.78
CA ASP A 60 -24.00 -13.69 9.40
C ASP A 60 -23.18 -14.54 8.42
N ASP A 61 -23.58 -14.58 7.16
CA ASP A 61 -22.85 -15.26 6.10
C ASP A 61 -21.45 -14.66 5.91
N LEU A 62 -21.33 -13.33 5.90
CA LEU A 62 -20.04 -12.66 5.78
C LEU A 62 -19.11 -12.93 6.98
N LEU A 63 -19.64 -12.96 8.20
CA LEU A 63 -18.85 -13.29 9.38
C LEU A 63 -18.34 -14.73 9.30
N ILE A 64 -19.16 -15.68 8.81
CA ILE A 64 -18.74 -17.07 8.57
C ILE A 64 -17.64 -17.12 7.52
N LEU A 65 -17.81 -16.43 6.39
CA LEU A 65 -16.80 -16.36 5.32
C LEU A 65 -15.48 -15.76 5.82
N THR A 66 -15.55 -14.68 6.60
CA THR A 66 -14.36 -14.03 7.15
C THR A 66 -13.64 -14.95 8.13
N ASN A 67 -14.36 -15.61 9.04
CA ASN A 67 -13.76 -16.57 9.96
C ASN A 67 -13.15 -17.79 9.23
N SER A 68 -13.79 -18.25 8.16
CA SER A 68 -13.26 -19.29 7.28
C SER A 68 -11.95 -18.84 6.64
N PHE A 69 -11.90 -17.62 6.11
CA PHE A 69 -10.69 -17.01 5.56
C PHE A 69 -9.57 -16.86 6.59
N VAL A 70 -9.86 -16.32 7.78
CA VAL A 70 -8.88 -16.17 8.88
C VAL A 70 -8.33 -17.52 9.31
N LYS A 71 -9.17 -18.55 9.38
CA LYS A 71 -8.72 -19.91 9.69
C LYS A 71 -7.87 -20.49 8.56
N ALA A 72 -8.26 -20.28 7.30
CA ALA A 72 -7.55 -20.77 6.13
C ALA A 72 -6.18 -20.11 5.96
N SER A 73 -6.04 -18.81 6.26
CA SER A 73 -4.76 -18.09 6.16
C SER A 73 -3.69 -18.65 7.08
N SER A 74 -4.07 -19.14 8.27
CA SER A 74 -3.18 -19.84 9.19
C SER A 74 -2.84 -21.28 8.78
N SER A 75 -3.62 -21.86 7.86
CA SER A 75 -3.48 -23.26 7.40
C SER A 75 -2.65 -23.42 6.13
N GLY A 76 -2.22 -22.32 5.50
CA GLY A 76 -1.38 -22.31 4.29
C GLY A 76 -2.13 -21.92 3.01
N ALA A 77 -1.36 -21.60 1.96
CA ALA A 77 -1.86 -20.95 0.73
C ALA A 77 -2.92 -21.76 -0.05
N ALA A 78 -2.78 -23.08 -0.14
CA ALA A 78 -3.74 -23.89 -0.92
C ALA A 78 -5.16 -23.84 -0.33
N SER A 79 -5.28 -23.78 1.00
CA SER A 79 -6.57 -23.70 1.69
C SER A 79 -7.18 -22.30 1.64
N SER A 80 -6.36 -21.25 1.46
CA SER A 80 -6.85 -19.87 1.47
C SER A 80 -7.39 -19.40 0.11
N ALA A 81 -7.07 -20.09 -1.00
CA ALA A 81 -7.48 -19.69 -2.35
C ALA A 81 -9.00 -19.57 -2.55
N GLY A 82 -9.77 -20.57 -2.10
CA GLY A 82 -11.23 -20.51 -2.20
C GLY A 82 -11.83 -19.45 -1.27
N ALA A 83 -11.37 -19.45 -0.01
CA ALA A 83 -11.88 -18.55 1.01
C ALA A 83 -11.61 -17.06 0.70
N ILE A 84 -10.46 -16.74 0.09
CA ILE A 84 -10.13 -15.36 -0.28
C ILE A 84 -10.98 -14.88 -1.46
N GLN A 85 -11.26 -15.75 -2.42
CA GLN A 85 -12.13 -15.44 -3.55
C GLN A 85 -13.57 -15.20 -3.11
N GLU A 86 -14.09 -16.05 -2.22
CA GLU A 86 -15.43 -15.88 -1.63
C GLU A 86 -15.52 -14.59 -0.82
N LEU A 87 -14.53 -14.30 0.01
CA LEU A 87 -14.47 -13.05 0.77
C LEU A 87 -14.40 -11.82 -0.16
N CYS A 88 -13.56 -11.86 -1.19
CA CYS A 88 -13.45 -10.77 -2.17
C CYS A 88 -14.80 -10.50 -2.86
N LEU A 89 -15.50 -11.55 -3.30
CA LEU A 89 -16.84 -11.42 -3.87
C LEU A 89 -17.82 -10.82 -2.86
N ALA A 90 -17.81 -11.29 -1.60
CA ALA A 90 -18.70 -10.76 -0.58
C ALA A 90 -18.43 -9.27 -0.29
N LEU A 91 -17.16 -8.86 -0.19
CA LEU A 91 -16.76 -7.46 0.01
C LEU A 91 -17.20 -6.56 -1.15
N ARG A 92 -17.02 -6.99 -2.41
CA ARG A 92 -17.47 -6.22 -3.59
C ARG A 92 -18.98 -5.94 -3.59
N HIS A 93 -19.79 -6.89 -3.13
CA HIS A 93 -21.25 -6.72 -3.09
C HIS A 93 -21.74 -6.01 -1.83
N GLY A 94 -21.04 -6.20 -0.71
CA GLY A 94 -21.43 -5.66 0.60
C GLY A 94 -21.00 -4.21 0.84
N GLY A 95 -19.94 -3.74 0.19
CA GLY A 95 -19.43 -2.38 0.36
C GLY A 95 -18.88 -2.13 1.77
N HIS A 96 -19.07 -0.91 2.28
CA HIS A 96 -18.49 -0.46 3.56
C HIS A 96 -18.91 -1.32 4.76
N ASP A 97 -20.20 -1.63 4.92
CA ASP A 97 -20.68 -2.44 6.05
C ASP A 97 -20.01 -3.83 6.09
N ALA A 98 -19.75 -4.41 4.91
CA ALA A 98 -19.04 -5.67 4.81
C ALA A 98 -17.55 -5.54 5.15
N ALA A 99 -16.92 -4.47 4.70
CA ALA A 99 -15.55 -4.15 5.08
C ALA A 99 -15.41 -4.00 6.59
N GLU A 100 -16.31 -3.27 7.25
CA GLU A 100 -16.31 -3.06 8.71
C GLU A 100 -16.42 -4.38 9.49
N VAL A 101 -17.36 -5.25 9.10
CA VAL A 101 -17.55 -6.58 9.70
C VAL A 101 -16.31 -7.44 9.50
N ALA A 102 -15.76 -7.47 8.28
CA ALA A 102 -14.58 -8.28 7.97
C ALA A 102 -13.34 -7.77 8.70
N CYS A 103 -13.13 -6.46 8.75
CA CYS A 103 -12.08 -5.80 9.55
C CYS A 103 -12.21 -6.18 11.02
N SER A 104 -13.40 -6.08 11.61
CA SER A 104 -13.66 -6.46 13.00
C SER A 104 -13.35 -7.93 13.30
N ALA A 105 -13.51 -8.81 12.31
CA ALA A 105 -13.17 -10.23 12.41
C ALA A 105 -11.71 -10.57 12.10
N GLY A 106 -10.84 -9.58 11.85
CA GLY A 106 -9.40 -9.80 11.66
C GLY A 106 -8.97 -10.09 10.22
N ALA A 107 -9.77 -9.70 9.23
CA ALA A 107 -9.46 -9.94 7.82
C ALA A 107 -8.18 -9.22 7.36
N VAL A 108 -7.87 -8.03 7.92
CA VAL A 108 -6.66 -7.27 7.59
C VAL A 108 -5.41 -8.04 8.02
N GLU A 109 -5.36 -8.48 9.27
CA GLU A 109 -4.26 -9.25 9.86
C GLU A 109 -4.03 -10.56 9.09
N ALA A 110 -5.12 -11.26 8.77
CA ALA A 110 -5.08 -12.49 7.97
C ALA A 110 -4.54 -12.26 6.55
N SER A 111 -4.96 -11.18 5.89
CA SER A 111 -4.48 -10.81 4.56
C SER A 111 -3.00 -10.44 4.59
N VAL A 112 -2.55 -9.67 5.59
CA VAL A 112 -1.13 -9.36 5.79
C VAL A 112 -0.31 -10.63 6.06
N SER A 113 -0.86 -11.58 6.83
CA SER A 113 -0.21 -12.88 7.05
C SER A 113 -0.02 -13.64 5.74
N LEU A 114 -1.02 -13.65 4.86
CA LEU A 114 -0.89 -14.24 3.51
C LEU A 114 0.16 -13.52 2.66
N LEU A 115 0.21 -12.18 2.68
CA LEU A 115 1.24 -11.43 1.98
C LEU A 115 2.64 -11.84 2.48
N LYS A 116 2.84 -11.96 3.79
CA LYS A 116 4.12 -12.39 4.39
C LYS A 116 4.52 -13.81 4.02
N SER A 117 3.54 -14.72 3.95
CA SER A 117 3.75 -16.11 3.59
C SER A 117 3.90 -16.33 2.09
N SER A 118 3.51 -15.36 1.27
CA SER A 118 3.69 -15.41 -0.18
C SER A 118 5.18 -15.27 -0.51
N SER A 119 5.78 -16.38 -0.88
CA SER A 119 7.14 -16.44 -1.42
C SER A 119 7.14 -16.15 -2.92
N SER A 120 8.32 -15.91 -3.47
CA SER A 120 8.53 -15.67 -4.90
C SER A 120 8.00 -16.78 -5.83
N SER A 121 7.70 -17.97 -5.29
CA SER A 121 7.23 -19.14 -6.04
C SER A 121 5.71 -19.23 -6.18
N SER A 122 4.93 -18.51 -5.37
CA SER A 122 3.47 -18.67 -5.28
C SER A 122 2.75 -17.31 -5.32
N SER A 123 2.86 -16.61 -6.45
CA SER A 123 2.21 -15.31 -6.66
C SER A 123 0.71 -15.39 -6.96
N ALA A 124 0.15 -16.59 -7.11
CA ALA A 124 -1.22 -16.79 -7.60
C ALA A 124 -2.31 -16.18 -6.71
N LEU A 125 -2.04 -15.95 -5.43
CA LEU A 125 -3.01 -15.35 -4.49
C LEU A 125 -2.76 -13.87 -4.23
N LEU A 126 -1.65 -13.31 -4.75
CA LEU A 126 -1.30 -11.93 -4.49
C LEU A 126 -2.34 -10.96 -5.04
N PRO A 127 -2.84 -11.10 -6.29
CA PRO A 127 -3.84 -10.18 -6.82
C PRO A 127 -5.10 -10.13 -5.95
N GLU A 128 -5.66 -11.28 -5.60
CA GLU A 128 -6.87 -11.39 -4.78
C GLU A 128 -6.63 -10.89 -3.35
N THR A 129 -5.45 -11.16 -2.77
CA THR A 129 -5.11 -10.65 -1.43
C THR A 129 -4.97 -9.14 -1.41
N MET A 130 -4.33 -8.56 -2.43
CA MET A 130 -4.20 -7.12 -2.57
C MET A 130 -5.55 -6.46 -2.80
N GLU A 131 -6.44 -7.11 -3.57
CA GLU A 131 -7.78 -6.61 -3.78
C GLU A 131 -8.63 -6.66 -2.50
N VAL A 132 -8.57 -7.77 -1.75
CA VAL A 132 -9.24 -7.86 -0.44
C VAL A 132 -8.74 -6.76 0.49
N LEU A 133 -7.43 -6.55 0.57
CA LEU A 133 -6.89 -5.42 1.33
C LEU A 133 -7.41 -4.08 0.81
N TRP A 134 -7.48 -3.87 -0.50
CA TRP A 134 -7.99 -2.62 -1.05
C TRP A 134 -9.46 -2.37 -0.65
N LEU A 135 -10.27 -3.42 -0.62
CA LEU A 135 -11.68 -3.34 -0.20
C LEU A 135 -11.83 -3.16 1.32
N LEU A 136 -10.84 -3.57 2.12
CA LEU A 136 -10.86 -3.46 3.59
C LEU A 136 -10.29 -2.13 4.10
N ILE A 137 -9.38 -1.51 3.36
CA ILE A 137 -8.65 -0.31 3.77
C ILE A 137 -9.36 0.91 3.20
N ASP A 138 -10.41 1.37 3.88
CA ASP A 138 -11.23 2.53 3.47
C ASP A 138 -11.29 3.65 4.51
N ASP A 139 -10.73 3.43 5.71
CA ASP A 139 -10.75 4.39 6.80
C ASP A 139 -9.46 4.41 7.64
N TYR A 140 -9.41 5.28 8.65
CA TYR A 140 -8.25 5.42 9.53
C TYR A 140 -7.95 4.15 10.33
N ASP A 141 -8.98 3.47 10.86
CA ASP A 141 -8.80 2.34 11.77
C ASP A 141 -8.29 1.09 11.03
N SER A 142 -8.82 0.83 9.84
CA SER A 142 -8.37 -0.23 8.95
C SER A 142 -6.92 0.02 8.47
N CYS A 143 -6.57 1.26 8.10
CA CYS A 143 -5.19 1.66 7.80
C CYS A 143 -4.24 1.40 8.97
N GLN A 144 -4.63 1.78 10.19
CA GLN A 144 -3.85 1.55 11.40
C GLN A 144 -3.61 0.06 11.68
N ARG A 145 -4.62 -0.80 11.45
CA ARG A 145 -4.47 -2.26 11.58
C ARG A 145 -3.47 -2.82 10.56
N LEU A 146 -3.51 -2.35 9.31
CA LEU A 146 -2.54 -2.73 8.29
C LEU A 146 -1.11 -2.37 8.73
N ILE A 147 -0.91 -1.15 9.22
CA ILE A 147 0.41 -0.66 9.67
C ILE A 147 0.91 -1.47 10.86
N ARG A 148 0.10 -1.64 11.91
CA ARG A 148 0.46 -2.40 13.13
C ARG A 148 0.76 -3.87 12.83
N SER A 149 0.10 -4.43 11.84
CA SER A 149 0.35 -5.79 11.35
C SER A 149 1.64 -5.91 10.54
N GLY A 150 2.35 -4.81 10.25
CA GLY A 150 3.53 -4.81 9.38
C GLY A 150 3.18 -4.99 7.90
N GLY A 151 1.96 -4.60 7.51
CA GLY A 151 1.50 -4.65 6.12
C GLY A 151 2.36 -3.78 5.21
N HIS A 152 2.76 -2.59 5.65
CA HIS A 152 3.63 -1.68 4.90
C HIS A 152 4.96 -2.32 4.46
N ASN A 153 5.66 -2.98 5.38
CA ASN A 153 6.90 -3.71 5.08
C ASN A 153 6.65 -4.88 4.11
N SER A 154 5.50 -5.54 4.24
CA SER A 154 5.11 -6.64 3.37
C SER A 154 4.83 -6.14 1.94
N LEU A 155 4.15 -5.00 1.79
CA LEU A 155 3.90 -4.36 0.50
C LEU A 155 5.20 -3.93 -0.18
N LEU A 156 6.11 -3.25 0.53
CA LEU A 156 7.42 -2.84 -0.02
C LEU A 156 8.26 -4.05 -0.45
N ARG A 157 8.25 -5.13 0.34
CA ARG A 157 8.92 -6.37 -0.04
C ARG A 157 8.32 -6.96 -1.31
N LEU A 158 6.99 -7.03 -1.42
CA LEU A 158 6.32 -7.57 -2.60
C LEU A 158 6.61 -6.74 -3.86
N VAL A 159 6.61 -5.41 -3.75
CA VAL A 159 7.03 -4.51 -4.85
C VAL A 159 8.43 -4.87 -5.33
N ARG A 160 9.40 -5.04 -4.41
CA ARG A 160 10.78 -5.40 -4.76
C ARG A 160 10.90 -6.79 -5.39
N GLU A 161 10.17 -7.78 -4.87
CA GLU A 161 10.28 -9.18 -5.30
C GLU A 161 9.52 -9.48 -6.59
N HIS A 162 8.35 -8.88 -6.77
CA HIS A 162 7.44 -9.17 -7.87
C HIS A 162 7.37 -8.06 -8.90
N GLY A 163 7.67 -6.81 -8.54
CA GLY A 163 7.50 -5.66 -9.41
C GLY A 163 8.23 -5.72 -10.75
N PRO A 164 9.49 -6.22 -10.84
CA PRO A 164 10.16 -6.40 -12.12
C PRO A 164 9.49 -7.42 -13.06
N LYS A 165 8.61 -8.28 -12.53
CA LYS A 165 7.94 -9.37 -13.27
C LYS A 165 6.46 -9.08 -13.49
N ASP A 166 5.85 -8.31 -12.60
CA ASP A 166 4.42 -8.07 -12.54
C ASP A 166 4.15 -6.63 -12.08
N ALA A 167 3.93 -5.75 -13.04
CA ALA A 167 3.61 -4.36 -12.78
C ALA A 167 2.24 -4.18 -12.09
N LEU A 168 1.33 -5.15 -12.21
CA LEU A 168 0.01 -5.08 -11.57
C LEU A 168 0.15 -5.24 -10.05
N VAL A 169 1.00 -6.18 -9.59
CA VAL A 169 1.28 -6.34 -8.15
C VAL A 169 1.91 -5.07 -7.58
N SER A 170 2.88 -4.48 -8.28
CA SER A 170 3.45 -3.19 -7.87
C SER A 170 2.39 -2.09 -7.81
N THR A 171 1.58 -1.96 -8.84
CA THR A 171 0.52 -0.94 -8.90
C THR A 171 -0.48 -1.10 -7.76
N ALA A 172 -0.94 -2.32 -7.49
CA ALA A 172 -1.84 -2.62 -6.38
C ALA A 172 -1.20 -2.29 -5.03
N ALA A 173 0.08 -2.63 -4.83
CA ALA A 173 0.81 -2.28 -3.63
C ALA A 173 0.91 -0.76 -3.46
N PHE A 174 1.35 -0.02 -4.48
CA PHE A 174 1.46 1.45 -4.40
C PHE A 174 0.12 2.11 -4.15
N ARG A 175 -0.97 1.59 -4.73
CA ARG A 175 -2.32 2.06 -4.45
C ARG A 175 -2.68 1.91 -2.98
N LEU A 176 -2.44 0.74 -2.38
CA LEU A 176 -2.65 0.52 -0.94
C LEU A 176 -1.79 1.47 -0.08
N MET A 177 -0.52 1.66 -0.46
CA MET A 177 0.38 2.57 0.26
C MET A 177 -0.12 4.01 0.20
N ALA A 178 -0.56 4.47 -0.97
CA ALA A 178 -1.13 5.79 -1.15
C ALA A 178 -2.38 6.01 -0.28
N GLU A 179 -3.25 5.01 -0.17
CA GLU A 179 -4.44 5.08 0.69
C GLU A 179 -4.06 5.24 2.16
N THR A 180 -3.09 4.46 2.63
CA THR A 180 -2.62 4.61 4.02
C THR A 180 -1.96 5.94 4.30
N LEU A 181 -1.28 6.55 3.31
CA LEU A 181 -0.69 7.88 3.43
C LEU A 181 -1.75 8.97 3.50
N TYR A 182 -2.86 8.81 2.77
CA TYR A 182 -3.93 9.79 2.76
C TYR A 182 -4.77 9.73 4.05
N SER A 183 -5.06 8.52 4.51
CA SER A 183 -5.93 8.28 5.66
C SER A 183 -5.22 8.46 7.00
N GLU A 184 -3.88 8.36 7.06
CA GLU A 184 -3.09 8.46 8.30
C GLU A 184 -2.11 9.64 8.24
N ALA A 185 -2.42 10.73 8.94
CA ALA A 185 -1.61 11.95 8.91
C ALA A 185 -0.16 11.75 9.40
N ASN A 186 0.08 10.80 10.32
CA ASN A 186 1.43 10.47 10.76
C ASN A 186 2.10 9.40 9.87
N GLY A 187 1.36 8.86 8.91
CA GLY A 187 1.77 7.71 8.11
C GLY A 187 2.97 8.09 7.25
N SER A 188 3.04 9.36 6.83
CA SER A 188 4.17 9.89 6.10
C SER A 188 5.50 9.67 6.81
N GLU A 189 5.58 9.78 8.14
CA GLU A 189 6.85 9.57 8.86
C GLU A 189 7.28 8.10 8.80
N LEU A 190 6.34 7.19 9.08
CA LEU A 190 6.57 5.75 9.05
C LEU A 190 6.99 5.26 7.65
N TRP A 191 6.36 5.81 6.61
CA TRP A 191 6.74 5.52 5.25
C TRP A 191 8.11 6.11 4.92
N MET A 192 8.41 7.36 5.28
CA MET A 192 9.70 7.99 4.98
C MET A 192 10.90 7.28 5.63
N GLU A 193 10.74 6.64 6.79
CA GLU A 193 11.82 5.87 7.43
C GLU A 193 12.16 4.57 6.67
N SER A 194 11.16 3.94 6.07
CA SER A 194 11.30 2.61 5.44
C SER A 194 11.34 2.66 3.91
N PHE A 195 10.99 3.81 3.32
CA PHE A 195 10.87 4.00 1.89
C PHE A 195 12.20 4.38 1.26
N ASP A 196 12.57 3.63 0.24
CA ASP A 196 13.72 3.94 -0.61
C ASP A 196 13.22 4.72 -1.83
N PRO A 197 13.59 6.01 -2.02
CA PRO A 197 13.17 6.77 -3.19
C PRO A 197 13.55 6.12 -4.52
N GLN A 198 14.63 5.32 -4.53
CA GLN A 198 15.05 4.58 -5.73
C GLN A 198 14.00 3.54 -6.15
N LEU A 199 13.28 2.94 -5.19
CA LEU A 199 12.21 2.00 -5.47
C LEU A 199 11.06 2.63 -6.26
N LEU A 200 10.76 3.92 -6.04
CA LEU A 200 9.75 4.62 -6.81
C LEU A 200 10.15 4.79 -8.27
N ILE A 201 11.42 5.12 -8.50
CA ILE A 201 11.98 5.30 -9.83
C ILE A 201 11.95 3.96 -10.57
N GLU A 202 12.42 2.89 -9.93
CA GLU A 202 12.37 1.53 -10.48
C GLU A 202 10.93 1.10 -10.79
N ALA A 203 9.99 1.37 -9.90
CA ALA A 203 8.58 1.06 -10.12
C ALA A 203 7.98 1.77 -11.33
N LEU A 204 8.32 3.04 -11.52
CA LEU A 204 7.91 3.81 -12.70
C LEU A 204 8.56 3.24 -13.98
N GLU A 205 9.82 2.82 -13.92
CA GLU A 205 10.49 2.15 -15.03
C GLU A 205 9.80 0.81 -15.37
N TRP A 206 9.41 0.01 -14.38
CA TRP A 206 8.67 -1.24 -14.63
C TRP A 206 7.31 -0.96 -15.28
N ALA A 207 6.59 0.06 -14.81
CA ALA A 207 5.30 0.43 -15.38
C ALA A 207 5.41 0.90 -16.84
N VAL A 208 6.44 1.69 -17.18
CA VAL A 208 6.67 2.17 -18.56
C VAL A 208 7.09 1.02 -19.49
N ASN A 209 7.83 0.05 -18.98
CA ASN A 209 8.30 -1.10 -19.76
C ASN A 209 7.34 -2.30 -19.70
N TYR A 210 6.17 -2.16 -19.06
CA TYR A 210 5.21 -3.25 -18.93
C TYR A 210 4.52 -3.51 -20.28
N GLU A 211 4.77 -4.69 -20.85
CA GLU A 211 4.01 -5.21 -21.97
C GLU A 211 2.89 -6.13 -21.44
N PRO A 212 1.61 -5.77 -21.62
CA PRO A 212 0.52 -6.63 -21.18
C PRO A 212 0.57 -7.97 -21.92
N PRO A 213 0.26 -9.10 -21.26
CA PRO A 213 0.16 -10.38 -21.93
C PRO A 213 -0.91 -10.32 -23.04
N PRO A 214 -0.70 -11.02 -24.17
CA PRO A 214 -1.60 -11.01 -25.32
C PRO A 214 -2.98 -11.62 -25.03
#